data_AF-A0A822HPK6-F1
#
_entry.id   AF-A0A822HPK6-F1
#
_cell.length_a   1.000
_cell.length_b   1.000
_cell.length_c   1.000
_cell.angle_alpha   90.00
_cell.angle_beta   90.00
_cell.angle_gamma   90.00
#
_symmetry.space_group_name_H-M   'P 1'
#
loop_
_entity.id
_entity.type
_entity.pdbx_description
1 polymer ?
#
loop_
_entity_poly.entity_id
_entity_poly.type
_entity_poly.pdbx_seq_one_letter_code
_entity_poly.pdbx_strand_id
1 'polypeptide(L)'
;FQDALLRIITDFYRRDEIKKLAADQGLDNRLFQDAYVSFRKFCIQSTVLPVDLHIVFSDIISGSGHVTDIFPYFLRHAREMFPHLTCMEDLKKISDLRDPAN
;
A
#
# COMPACT_ATOMS: atom_id res chain seq x y z
N PHE A 1 11.10 1.19 -18.69
CA PHE A 1 10.48 1.64 -17.42
C PHE A 1 9.26 0.77 -17.06
N GLN A 2 8.26 0.60 -17.93
CA GLN A 2 7.07 -0.23 -17.64
C GLN A 2 7.36 -1.70 -17.27
N ASP A 3 8.28 -2.38 -17.97
CA ASP A 3 8.67 -3.76 -17.62
C ASP A 3 9.34 -3.88 -16.24
N ALA A 4 10.14 -2.88 -15.88
CA ALA A 4 10.78 -2.83 -14.55
C ALA A 4 9.73 -2.63 -13.46
N LEU A 5 8.77 -1.75 -13.71
CA LEU A 5 7.66 -1.45 -12.81
C LEU A 5 6.79 -2.68 -12.56
N LEU A 6 6.49 -3.45 -13.61
CA LEU A 6 5.80 -4.74 -13.52
C LEU A 6 6.54 -5.76 -12.65
N ARG A 7 7.86 -5.86 -12.83
CA ARG A 7 8.69 -6.77 -12.03
C ARG A 7 8.68 -6.39 -10.56
N ILE A 8 8.86 -5.10 -10.26
CA ILE A 8 8.87 -4.56 -8.90
C ILE A 8 7.52 -4.78 -8.20
N ILE A 9 6.41 -4.48 -8.88
CA ILE A 9 5.05 -4.70 -8.35
C ILE A 9 4.78 -6.18 -8.11
N THR A 10 5.29 -7.05 -8.98
CA THR A 10 5.17 -8.50 -8.80
C THR A 10 6.00 -8.99 -7.62
N ASP A 11 7.22 -8.46 -7.41
CA ASP A 11 8.06 -8.79 -6.26
C ASP A 11 7.41 -8.33 -4.95
N PHE A 12 6.88 -7.11 -4.92
CA PHE A 12 6.12 -6.56 -3.80
C PHE A 12 4.98 -7.50 -3.36
N TYR A 13 4.18 -7.99 -4.31
CA TYR A 13 3.04 -8.87 -4.03
C TYR A 13 3.44 -10.25 -3.50
N ARG A 14 4.61 -10.77 -3.91
CA ARG A 14 5.05 -12.12 -3.53
C ARG A 14 5.56 -12.20 -2.10
N ARG A 15 6.06 -11.10 -1.57
CA ARG A 15 6.68 -10.99 -0.24
C ARG A 15 5.69 -11.28 0.89
N ASP A 16 6.05 -12.23 1.75
CA ASP A 16 5.19 -12.65 2.85
C ASP A 16 5.13 -11.59 3.96
N GLU A 17 6.19 -10.80 4.13
CA GLU A 17 6.19 -9.62 5.00
C GLU A 17 5.14 -8.59 4.58
N ILE A 18 4.95 -8.39 3.27
CA ILE A 18 3.94 -7.48 2.73
C ILE A 18 2.53 -8.01 2.98
N LYS A 19 2.30 -9.31 2.76
CA LYS A 19 0.99 -9.94 3.02
C LYS A 19 0.63 -9.89 4.51
N LYS A 20 1.60 -10.17 5.39
CA LYS A 20 1.42 -10.07 6.85
C LYS A 20 1.07 -8.64 7.25
N LEU A 21 1.83 -7.65 6.76
CA LEU A 21 1.57 -6.25 7.04
C LEU A 21 0.20 -5.80 6.50
N ALA A 22 -0.22 -6.27 5.33
CA ALA A 22 -1.55 -6.01 4.80
C ALA A 22 -2.66 -6.58 5.72
N ALA A 23 -2.50 -7.83 6.18
CA ALA A 23 -3.42 -8.44 7.11
C ALA A 23 -3.53 -7.67 8.44
N ASP A 24 -2.40 -7.16 8.97
CA ASP A 24 -2.36 -6.31 10.16
C ASP A 24 -3.13 -4.98 9.98
N GLN A 25 -3.28 -4.54 8.74
CA GLN A 25 -4.05 -3.36 8.34
C GLN A 25 -5.52 -3.68 7.98
N GLY A 26 -5.98 -4.92 8.19
CA GLY A 26 -7.35 -5.35 7.89
C GLY A 26 -7.59 -5.76 6.44
N LEU A 27 -6.54 -5.83 5.61
CA LEU A 27 -6.64 -6.38 4.25
C LEU A 27 -6.50 -7.89 4.31
N ASP A 28 -7.62 -8.61 4.33
CA ASP A 28 -7.60 -10.06 4.14
C ASP A 28 -7.06 -10.45 2.75
N ASN A 29 -6.80 -11.73 2.53
CA ASN A 29 -6.22 -12.22 1.26
C ASN A 29 -7.01 -11.79 0.03
N ARG A 30 -8.35 -11.67 0.13
CA ARG A 30 -9.21 -11.28 -0.98
C ARG A 30 -9.10 -9.79 -1.25
N LEU A 31 -9.23 -8.96 -0.22
CA LEU A 31 -9.08 -7.51 -0.33
C LEU A 31 -7.68 -7.12 -0.80
N PHE A 32 -6.64 -7.81 -0.31
CA PHE A 32 -5.26 -7.62 -0.74
C PHE A 32 -5.08 -7.93 -2.24
N GLN A 33 -5.64 -9.06 -2.70
CA GLN A 33 -5.63 -9.45 -4.11
C GLN A 33 -6.33 -8.40 -5.00
N ASP A 34 -7.54 -7.99 -4.61
CA ASP A 34 -8.36 -7.04 -5.37
C ASP A 34 -7.70 -5.65 -5.42
N ALA A 35 -7.15 -5.19 -4.29
CA ALA A 35 -6.35 -3.96 -4.22
C ALA A 35 -5.10 -4.07 -5.10
N TYR A 36 -4.40 -5.21 -5.09
CA TYR A 36 -3.19 -5.41 -5.89
C TYR A 36 -3.48 -5.34 -7.39
N VAL A 37 -4.55 -6.00 -7.86
CA VAL A 37 -4.93 -5.97 -9.28
C VAL A 37 -5.24 -4.53 -9.71
N SER A 38 -5.97 -3.79 -8.88
CA SER A 38 -6.30 -2.38 -9.14
C SER A 38 -5.06 -1.48 -9.10
N PHE A 39 -4.21 -1.61 -8.09
CA PHE A 39 -2.98 -0.82 -7.93
C PHE A 39 -1.99 -1.08 -9.06
N ARG A 40 -1.83 -2.34 -9.48
CA ARG A 40 -1.02 -2.71 -10.65
C ARG A 40 -1.54 -2.03 -11.92
N LYS A 41 -2.86 -2.02 -12.12
CA LYS A 41 -3.49 -1.36 -13.27
C LYS A 41 -3.25 0.15 -13.23
N PHE A 42 -3.44 0.78 -12.06
CA PHE A 42 -3.14 2.20 -11.84
C PHE A 42 -1.67 2.52 -12.18
N CYS A 43 -0.73 1.72 -11.69
CA CYS A 43 0.70 1.93 -11.91
C CYS A 43 1.13 1.82 -13.38
N ILE A 44 0.46 0.98 -14.19
CA ILE A 44 0.84 0.71 -15.58
C ILE A 44 0.08 1.60 -16.56
N GLN A 45 -1.19 1.87 -16.28
CA GLN A 45 -2.11 2.54 -17.20
C GLN A 45 -2.28 4.03 -16.92
N SER A 46 -1.90 4.52 -15.74
CA SER A 46 -1.96 5.95 -15.47
C SER A 46 -0.96 6.69 -16.35
N THR A 47 -1.43 7.70 -17.07
CA THR A 47 -0.59 8.59 -17.89
C THR A 47 0.36 9.42 -17.02
N VAL A 48 -0.02 9.67 -15.76
CA VAL A 48 0.79 10.38 -14.77
C VAL A 48 0.64 9.68 -13.43
N LEU A 49 1.74 9.15 -12.89
CA LEU A 49 1.79 8.68 -11.51
C LEU A 49 2.01 9.87 -10.58
N PRO A 50 1.48 9.81 -9.35
CA PRO A 50 1.88 10.73 -8.29
C PRO A 50 3.41 10.83 -8.21
N VAL A 51 3.94 12.06 -8.10
CA VAL A 51 5.39 12.33 -8.16
C VAL A 51 6.15 11.56 -7.08
N ASP A 52 5.58 11.51 -5.88
CA ASP A 52 6.06 10.73 -4.74
C ASP A 52 6.19 9.24 -5.07
N LEU A 53 5.17 8.64 -5.68
CA LEU A 53 5.21 7.24 -6.11
C LEU A 53 6.22 7.00 -7.25
N HIS A 54 6.35 7.95 -8.19
CA HIS A 54 7.33 7.87 -9.28
C HIS A 54 8.77 7.91 -8.75
N ILE A 55 9.05 8.73 -7.73
CA ILE A 55 10.36 8.80 -7.06
C ILE A 55 10.67 7.45 -6.41
N VAL A 56 9.73 6.88 -5.64
CA VAL A 56 9.91 5.57 -4.99
C VAL A 56 10.23 4.48 -6.00
N PHE A 57 9.49 4.40 -7.12
CA PHE A 57 9.82 3.45 -8.17
C PHE A 57 11.20 3.70 -8.78
N SER A 58 11.59 4.96 -8.98
CA SER A 58 12.90 5.32 -9.52
C SER A 58 14.04 4.91 -8.58
N ASP A 59 13.87 5.09 -7.28
CA ASP A 59 14.84 4.69 -6.27
C ASP A 59 15.00 3.17 -6.19
N ILE A 60 13.88 2.42 -6.23
CA ILE A 60 13.92 0.96 -6.25
C ILE A 60 14.60 0.46 -7.54
N ILE A 61 14.30 1.05 -8.70
CA ILE A 61 14.94 0.69 -9.98
C ILE A 61 16.45 0.96 -9.95
N SER A 62 16.87 2.04 -9.29
CA SER A 62 18.27 2.45 -9.19
C SER A 62 19.03 1.73 -8.06
N GLY A 63 18.33 0.94 -7.23
CA GLY A 63 18.90 0.22 -6.09
C GLY A 63 19.11 1.07 -4.84
N SER A 64 18.60 2.31 -4.80
CA SER A 64 18.64 3.22 -3.65
C SER A 64 17.43 3.07 -2.71
N GLY A 65 16.38 2.34 -3.12
CA GLY A 65 15.17 2.09 -2.33
C GLY A 65 14.87 0.61 -2.14
N HIS A 66 13.95 0.29 -1.21
CA HIS A 66 13.50 -1.07 -0.97
C HIS A 66 12.06 -1.26 -1.46
N VAL A 67 11.73 -2.45 -1.96
CA VAL A 67 10.40 -2.75 -2.52
C VAL A 67 9.25 -2.57 -1.51
N THR A 68 9.55 -2.64 -0.20
CA THR A 68 8.57 -2.35 0.86
C THR A 68 8.14 -0.90 0.90
N ASP A 69 8.91 0.02 0.33
CA ASP A 69 8.62 1.46 0.32
C ASP A 69 7.37 1.78 -0.53
N ILE A 70 6.91 0.81 -1.33
CA ILE A 70 5.64 0.85 -2.08
C ILE A 70 4.43 0.73 -1.15
N PHE A 71 4.59 0.08 0.02
CA PHE A 71 3.46 -0.31 0.87
C PHE A 71 2.56 0.85 1.30
N PRO A 72 3.07 2.02 1.74
CA PRO A 72 2.21 3.15 2.12
C PRO A 72 1.31 3.63 0.98
N TYR A 73 1.82 3.60 -0.26
CA TYR A 73 1.08 3.99 -1.46
C TYR A 73 0.02 2.96 -1.84
N PHE A 74 0.39 1.68 -1.76
CA PHE A 74 -0.54 0.57 -1.94
C PHE A 74 -1.68 0.61 -0.91
N LEU A 75 -1.35 0.84 0.37
CA LEU A 75 -2.34 0.92 1.44
C LEU A 75 -3.28 2.11 1.25
N ARG A 76 -2.77 3.27 0.85
CA ARG A 76 -3.60 4.44 0.48
C ARG A 76 -4.59 4.08 -0.63
N HIS A 77 -4.10 3.47 -1.71
CA HIS A 77 -4.93 3.00 -2.83
C HIS A 77 -6.00 1.99 -2.38
N ALA A 78 -5.62 1.06 -1.49
CA ALA A 78 -6.55 0.07 -0.96
C ALA A 78 -7.64 0.70 -0.09
N ARG A 79 -7.32 1.72 0.72
CA ARG A 79 -8.29 2.47 1.54
C ARG A 79 -9.26 3.29 0.69
N GLU A 80 -8.80 3.85 -0.43
CA GLU A 80 -9.66 4.52 -1.40
C GLU A 80 -10.66 3.56 -2.06
N MET A 81 -10.23 2.31 -2.32
CA MET A 81 -11.11 1.26 -2.84
C MET A 81 -12.08 0.71 -1.79
N PHE A 82 -11.63 0.61 -0.55
CA PHE A 82 -12.33 -0.05 0.55
C PHE A 82 -12.51 0.93 1.70
N PRO A 83 -13.47 1.88 1.61
CA PRO A 83 -13.64 2.94 2.60
C PRO A 83 -13.98 2.42 4.01
N HIS A 84 -14.48 1.19 4.13
CA HIS A 84 -14.71 0.52 5.41
C HIS A 84 -13.41 0.22 6.18
N LEU A 85 -12.26 0.18 5.50
CA LEU A 85 -10.94 0.05 6.13
C LEU A 85 -10.46 1.37 6.75
N THR A 86 -10.90 2.52 6.20
CA THR A 86 -10.55 3.85 6.71
C THR A 86 -11.17 4.10 8.10
N CYS A 87 -12.35 3.54 8.35
CA CYS A 87 -13.04 3.67 9.64
C CYS A 87 -12.39 2.88 10.80
N MET A 88 -11.45 1.96 10.54
CA MET A 88 -10.77 1.21 11.61
C MET A 88 -9.66 2.01 12.31
N GLU A 89 -9.11 3.05 11.68
CA GLU A 89 -8.12 3.94 12.33
C GLU A 89 -8.78 5.05 13.14
N ASP A 90 -9.90 5.63 12.68
CA ASP A 90 -10.65 6.62 13.44
C ASP A 90 -11.24 6.02 14.73
N LEU A 91 -11.69 4.76 14.71
CA LEU A 91 -12.17 4.10 15.94
C LEU A 91 -11.07 3.89 17.01
N LYS A 92 -9.80 3.72 16.61
CA LYS A 92 -8.68 3.60 17.57
C LYS A 92 -8.33 4.94 18.23
N LYS A 93 -8.59 6.08 17.58
CA LYS A 93 -8.39 7.42 18.18
C LYS A 93 -9.47 7.80 19.20
N ILE A 94 -10.68 7.26 19.10
CA ILE A 94 -11.76 7.51 20.09
C ILE A 94 -11.71 6.56 21.30
N SER A 95 -10.91 5.49 21.24
CA SER A 95 -10.78 4.49 22.31
C SER A 95 -9.55 4.70 23.21
N ASP A 96 -8.69 5.69 22.90
CA ASP A 96 -7.61 6.10 23.81
C ASP A 96 -8.18 7.03 24.90
N LEU A 97 -9.06 6.48 25.76
CA LEU A 97 -9.45 7.06 27.04
C LEU A 97 -8.41 6.68 28.12
N ARG A 98 -7.12 6.87 27.82
CA ARG A 98 -6.06 6.78 28.81
C ARG A 98 -5.71 8.18 29.32
N ASP A 99 -6.68 8.83 29.93
CA ASP A 99 -6.43 9.85 30.94
C ASP A 99 -7.07 9.38 32.25
N PRO A 100 -6.32 8.68 33.13
CA PRO A 100 -6.66 8.67 34.54
C PRO A 100 -6.14 9.98 35.17
N ALA A 101 -7.09 10.70 35.78
CA ALA A 101 -6.95 11.77 36.78
C ALA A 101 -6.95 13.24 36.29
N ASN A 102 -8.08 13.91 36.54
CA ASN A 102 -8.10 15.25 37.14
C ASN A 102 -9.06 15.24 38.34
#